data_AF-A0A929D5N6-F1
#
_entry.id   AF-A0A929D5N6-F1
#
_cell.length_a   1.000
_cell.length_b   1.000
_cell.length_c   1.000
_cell.angle_alpha   90.00
_cell.angle_beta   90.00
_cell.angle_gamma   90.00
#
_symmetry.space_group_name_H-M   'P 1'
#
loop_
_entity.id
_entity.type
_entity.pdbx_description
1 polymer ?
#
loop_
_entity_poly.entity_id
_entity_poly.type
_entity_poly.pdbx_seq_one_letter_code
_entity_poly.pdbx_strand_id
1 'polypeptide(L)'
;MHIEFVEKINTDGNFEITIEKGSEGLKKEIAGKYTFPQKLILTKVQREENKDGLMDILTGAFCLQEIQDVTFIVRDEQGEPVDEYNNSLYADIRHAGHS
;
A
#
# COMPACT_ATOMS: atom_id res chain seq x y z
N MET A 1 -8.04 4.34 11.13
CA MET A 1 -8.72 4.29 9.80
C MET A 1 -8.34 2.99 9.10
N HIS A 2 -9.24 2.38 8.32
CA HIS A 2 -8.93 1.19 7.54
C HIS A 2 -9.06 1.47 6.04
N ILE A 3 -8.07 1.06 5.24
CA ILE A 3 -8.01 1.22 3.79
C ILE A 3 -7.90 -0.16 3.14
N GLU A 4 -8.74 -0.44 2.15
CA GLU A 4 -8.65 -1.67 1.38
C GLU A 4 -8.11 -1.33 -0.02
N PHE A 5 -7.00 -1.95 -0.40
CA PHE A 5 -6.40 -1.84 -1.71
C PHE A 5 -6.70 -3.08 -2.55
N VAL A 6 -6.83 -2.88 -3.86
CA VAL A 6 -6.91 -3.95 -4.84
C VAL A 6 -5.76 -3.82 -5.82
N GLU A 7 -5.01 -4.90 -5.96
CA GLU A 7 -3.98 -5.11 -6.97
C GLU A 7 -4.58 -5.83 -8.18
N LYS A 8 -4.34 -5.28 -9.37
CA LYS A 8 -4.74 -5.86 -10.65
C LYS A 8 -3.57 -6.01 -11.59
N ILE A 9 -3.57 -7.06 -12.40
CA ILE A 9 -2.55 -7.24 -13.45
C ILE A 9 -3.10 -6.64 -14.75
N ASN A 10 -2.53 -5.53 -15.17
CA ASN A 10 -2.87 -4.93 -16.46
C ASN A 10 -2.42 -5.81 -17.63
N THR A 11 -2.98 -5.56 -18.82
CA THR A 11 -2.66 -6.28 -20.07
C THR A 11 -1.17 -6.30 -20.41
N ASP A 12 -0.43 -5.28 -19.99
CA ASP A 12 1.00 -5.12 -20.19
C ASP A 12 1.86 -5.87 -19.14
N GLY A 13 1.23 -6.59 -18.21
CA GLY A 13 1.89 -7.32 -17.12
C GLY A 13 2.32 -6.44 -15.95
N ASN A 14 1.88 -5.18 -15.91
CA ASN A 14 2.10 -4.26 -14.79
C ASN A 14 1.06 -4.47 -13.70
N PHE A 15 1.46 -4.27 -12.45
CA PHE A 15 0.60 -4.35 -11.29
C PHE A 15 0.04 -2.98 -10.97
N GLU A 16 -1.28 -2.83 -11.05
CA GLU A 16 -2.00 -1.61 -10.70
C GLU A 16 -2.66 -1.80 -9.34
N ILE A 17 -2.24 -1.00 -8.36
CA ILE A 17 -2.80 -0.97 -7.02
C ILE A 17 -3.69 0.27 -6.88
N THR A 18 -4.95 0.05 -6.50
CA THR A 18 -5.97 1.10 -6.35
C THR A 18 -6.64 0.98 -4.99
N ILE A 19 -7.23 2.08 -4.51
CA ILE A 19 -8.02 2.06 -3.27
C ILE A 19 -9.44 1.62 -3.60
N GLU A 20 -9.86 0.48 -3.07
CA GLU A 20 -11.26 0.03 -3.14
C GLU A 20 -12.12 0.70 -2.07
N LYS A 21 -11.60 0.80 -0.83
CA LYS A 21 -12.31 1.43 0.30
C LYS A 21 -11.40 2.28 1.16
N GLY A 22 -11.99 3.28 1.81
CA GLY A 22 -11.26 4.25 2.64
C GLY A 22 -10.67 5.42 1.85
N SER A 23 -10.92 5.51 0.55
CA SER A 23 -10.43 6.59 -0.33
C SER A 23 -10.91 7.98 0.11
N GLU A 24 -12.18 8.13 0.50
CA GLU A 24 -12.71 9.39 1.02
C GLU A 24 -12.09 9.78 2.36
N GLY A 25 -11.85 8.80 3.24
CA GLY A 25 -11.17 9.01 4.52
C GLY A 25 -9.75 9.51 4.29
N LEU A 26 -8.99 8.78 3.46
CA LEU A 26 -7.63 9.16 3.08
C LEU A 26 -7.61 10.55 2.45
N LYS A 27 -8.51 10.83 1.49
CA LYS A 27 -8.59 12.11 0.80
C LYS A 27 -8.80 13.28 1.77
N LYS A 28 -9.58 13.09 2.83
CA LYS A 28 -9.78 14.10 3.88
C LYS A 28 -8.52 14.30 4.72
N GLU A 29 -7.82 13.23 5.09
CA GLU A 29 -6.60 13.30 5.90
C GLU A 29 -5.44 14.03 5.19
N ILE A 30 -5.28 13.78 3.89
CA ILE A 30 -4.20 14.40 3.09
C ILE A 30 -4.65 15.64 2.31
N ALA A 31 -5.92 16.05 2.45
CA ALA A 31 -6.49 17.20 1.77
C ALA A 31 -5.65 18.46 2.03
N GLY A 32 -5.22 19.12 0.95
CA GLY A 32 -4.46 20.37 1.04
C GLY A 32 -2.98 20.21 1.40
N LYS A 33 -2.50 18.99 1.68
CA LYS A 33 -1.08 18.69 1.90
C LYS A 33 -0.43 18.03 0.69
N TYR A 34 -1.13 17.10 0.05
CA TYR A 34 -0.62 16.33 -1.09
C TYR A 34 -1.69 16.16 -2.17
N THR A 35 -1.25 15.92 -3.41
CA THR A 35 -2.15 15.48 -4.48
C THR A 35 -2.64 14.07 -4.16
N PHE A 36 -3.95 13.86 -4.19
CA PHE A 36 -4.54 12.56 -3.87
C PHE A 36 -4.10 11.49 -4.89
N PRO A 37 -3.37 10.45 -4.45
CA PRO A 37 -2.96 9.36 -5.31
C PRO A 37 -4.15 8.45 -5.60
N GLN A 38 -4.54 8.36 -6.88
CA GLN A 38 -5.65 7.50 -7.29
C GLN A 38 -5.23 6.04 -7.47
N LYS A 39 -4.00 5.82 -7.93
CA LYS A 39 -3.44 4.51 -8.21
C LYS A 39 -1.92 4.52 -8.18
N LEU A 40 -1.35 3.36 -7.91
CA LEU A 40 0.07 3.06 -7.99
C LEU A 40 0.26 2.00 -9.08
N ILE A 41 1.17 2.22 -10.03
CA ILE A 41 1.52 1.22 -11.04
C ILE A 41 2.96 0.77 -10.78
N LEU A 42 3.14 -0.53 -10.59
CA LEU A 42 4.43 -1.18 -10.46
C LEU A 42 4.67 -2.05 -11.68
N THR A 43 5.83 -1.91 -12.31
CA THR A 43 6.27 -2.88 -13.31
C THR A 43 6.63 -4.21 -12.65
N LYS A 44 6.65 -5.30 -13.43
CA LYS A 44 7.08 -6.61 -12.93
C LYS A 44 8.46 -6.57 -12.27
N VAL A 45 9.42 -5.89 -12.92
CA VAL A 45 10.78 -5.72 -12.40
C VAL A 45 10.76 -4.97 -11.07
N GLN A 46 10.02 -3.86 -10.97
CA GLN A 46 9.92 -3.10 -9.71
C GLN A 46 9.30 -3.92 -8.59
N ARG A 47 8.25 -4.71 -8.86
CA ARG A 47 7.66 -5.59 -7.85
C ARG A 47 8.66 -6.62 -7.37
N GLU A 48 9.36 -7.30 -8.28
CA GLU A 48 10.34 -8.33 -7.93
C GLU A 48 11.54 -7.76 -7.17
N GLU A 49 12.07 -6.61 -7.58
CA GLU A 49 13.20 -5.95 -6.90
C GLU A 49 12.85 -5.41 -5.51
N ASN A 50 11.59 -5.03 -5.30
CA ASN A 50 11.13 -4.40 -4.07
C ASN A 50 10.21 -5.29 -3.24
N LYS A 51 10.17 -6.60 -3.50
CA LYS A 51 9.27 -7.56 -2.83
C LYS A 51 9.29 -7.46 -1.28
N ASP A 52 10.44 -7.14 -0.70
CA ASP A 52 10.64 -7.02 0.76
C ASP A 52 10.28 -5.62 1.32
N GLY A 53 10.00 -4.65 0.42
CA GLY A 53 9.69 -3.25 0.74
C GLY A 53 8.41 -2.75 0.05
N LEU A 54 7.56 -3.64 -0.47
CA LEU A 54 6.31 -3.27 -1.14
C LEU A 54 5.37 -2.50 -0.21
N MET A 55 5.37 -2.84 1.08
CA MET A 55 4.65 -2.11 2.11
C MET A 55 5.10 -0.64 2.20
N ASP A 56 6.41 -0.38 2.18
CA ASP A 56 6.98 0.96 2.26
C ASP A 56 6.70 1.77 0.98
N ILE A 57 6.78 1.13 -0.19
CA ILE A 57 6.39 1.77 -1.46
C ILE A 57 4.91 2.16 -1.43
N LEU A 58 4.04 1.26 -0.99
CA LEU A 58 2.61 1.51 -0.92
C LEU A 58 2.29 2.65 0.06
N THR A 59 2.82 2.56 1.28
CA THR A 59 2.57 3.56 2.32
C THR A 59 3.14 4.93 1.95
N GLY A 60 4.29 4.98 1.25
CA GLY A 60 4.84 6.22 0.70
C GLY A 60 4.00 6.78 -0.45
N ALA A 61 3.62 5.95 -1.41
CA ALA A 61 2.83 6.36 -2.57
C ALA A 61 1.45 6.91 -2.19
N PHE A 62 0.82 6.33 -1.16
CA PHE A 62 -0.49 6.74 -0.67
C PHE A 62 -0.44 7.70 0.54
N CYS A 63 0.75 8.19 0.90
CA CYS A 63 0.98 9.08 2.04
C CYS A 63 0.44 8.53 3.38
N LEU A 64 0.39 7.20 3.54
CA LEU A 64 -0.10 6.54 4.74
C LEU A 64 0.86 6.73 5.93
N GLN A 65 2.15 6.95 5.66
CA GLN A 65 3.17 7.17 6.69
C GLN A 65 2.88 8.41 7.57
N GLU A 66 2.14 9.39 7.04
CA GLU A 66 1.79 10.63 7.72
C GLU A 66 0.49 10.53 8.55
N ILE A 67 -0.19 9.38 8.52
CA ILE A 67 -1.50 9.18 9.12
C ILE A 67 -1.38 8.27 10.33
N GLN A 68 -1.81 8.77 11.49
CA GLN A 68 -1.84 7.97 12.72
C GLN A 68 -2.97 6.93 12.68
N ASP A 69 -2.74 5.76 13.26
CA ASP A 69 -3.71 4.67 13.37
C ASP A 69 -4.34 4.23 12.03
N VAL A 70 -3.59 4.36 10.92
CA VAL A 70 -3.99 3.79 9.63
C VAL A 70 -3.61 2.32 9.54
N THR A 71 -4.58 1.51 9.15
CA THR A 71 -4.39 0.10 8.82
C THR A 71 -4.81 -0.09 7.37
N PHE A 72 -4.19 -1.05 6.70
CA PHE A 72 -4.61 -1.39 5.35
C PHE A 72 -4.43 -2.87 5.06
N ILE A 73 -5.08 -3.32 3.99
CA ILE A 73 -4.91 -4.64 3.42
C ILE A 73 -4.85 -4.49 1.90
N VAL A 74 -4.02 -5.30 1.25
CA VAL A 74 -3.99 -5.41 -0.21
C VAL A 74 -4.58 -6.75 -0.59
N ARG A 75 -5.53 -6.74 -1.53
CA ARG A 75 -6.15 -7.93 -2.10
C ARG A 75 -5.88 -8.00 -3.60
N ASP A 76 -5.86 -9.20 -4.14
CA ASP A 76 -5.82 -9.40 -5.58
C ASP A 76 -7.21 -9.25 -6.23
N GLU A 77 -7.29 -9.48 -7.54
CA GLU A 77 -8.54 -9.44 -8.31
C GLU A 77 -9.58 -10.49 -7.90
N GLN A 78 -9.15 -11.55 -7.20
CA GLN A 78 -10.01 -12.62 -6.68
C GLN A 78 -10.51 -12.30 -5.26
N GLY A 79 -9.96 -11.25 -4.62
CA GLY A 79 -10.28 -10.85 -3.26
C GLY A 79 -9.39 -11.52 -2.20
N GLU A 80 -8.35 -12.25 -2.62
CA GLU A 80 -7.44 -12.93 -1.71
C GLU A 80 -6.38 -11.93 -1.20
N PRO A 81 -5.99 -12.00 0.09
CA PRO A 81 -4.96 -11.11 0.62
C PRO A 81 -3.60 -11.37 -0.03
N VAL A 82 -2.89 -10.30 -0.40
CA VAL A 82 -1.55 -10.38 -0.98
C VAL A 82 -0.51 -10.22 0.13
N ASP A 83 0.04 -11.34 0.60
CA ASP A 83 0.99 -11.38 1.73
C ASP A 83 2.30 -10.62 1.51
N GLU A 84 2.69 -10.38 0.25
CA GLU A 84 3.87 -9.58 -0.08
C GLU A 84 3.78 -8.15 0.49
N TYR A 85 2.57 -7.60 0.66
CA TYR A 85 2.36 -6.27 1.26
C TYR A 85 2.28 -6.29 2.79
N ASN A 86 2.25 -7.47 3.41
CA ASN A 86 2.30 -7.64 4.87
C ASN A 86 3.75 -7.70 5.38
N ASN A 87 4.72 -7.96 4.50
CA ASN A 87 6.13 -7.95 4.84
C ASN A 87 6.69 -6.54 4.70
N SER A 88 7.20 -5.99 5.79
CA SER A 88 8.06 -4.81 5.76
C SER A 88 9.37 -5.14 6.42
N LEU A 89 10.46 -4.78 5.74
CA LEU A 89 11.81 -4.74 6.32
C LEU A 89 11.85 -3.97 7.67
N TYR A 90 10.92 -3.06 7.92
CA TYR A 90 10.82 -2.28 9.16
C TYR A 90 9.85 -2.85 10.21
N ALA A 91 9.10 -3.93 9.90
CA ALA A 91 8.23 -4.58 10.87
C ALA A 91 9.04 -5.23 12.01
N ASP A 92 10.23 -5.74 11.71
CA ASP A 92 11.15 -6.32 12.70
C ASP A 92 11.74 -5.26 13.65
N ILE A 93 11.96 -4.03 13.14
CA ILE A 93 12.55 -2.94 13.93
C ILE A 93 11.55 -2.39 14.96
N ARG A 94 10.24 -2.51 14.73
CA ARG A 94 9.21 -2.07 15.70
C ARG A 94 8.94 -3.06 16.83
N HIS A 95 9.38 -4.32 16.72
CA HIS A 95 9.26 -5.29 17.82
C HIS A 95 10.51 -5.43 18.70
N ALA A 96 11.66 -4.89 18.29
CA ALA A 96 12.90 -4.95 19.09
C ALA A 96 13.04 -3.83 20.17
N GLY A 97 11.97 -3.06 20.42
CA GLY A 97 11.98 -1.91 21.34
C GLY A 97 11.28 -2.13 22.69
N HIS A 98 10.86 -3.35 23.03
CA HIS A 98 10.25 -3.66 24.32
C HIS A 98 10.71 -5.05 24.80
N SER A 99 11.84 -5.10 25.47
CA SER A 99 12.22 -6.16 26.42
C SER A 99 13.10 -5.58 27.50
#